data_AF-A0A516H9U4-F1
#
_entry.id   AF-A0A516H9U4-F1
#
_cell.length_a   1.000
_cell.length_b   1.000
_cell.length_c   1.000
_cell.angle_alpha   90.00
_cell.angle_beta   90.00
_cell.angle_gamma   90.00
#
_symmetry.space_group_name_H-M   'P 1'
#
loop_
_entity.id
_entity.type
_entity.pdbx_description
1 polymer ?
#
loop_
_entity_poly.entity_id
_entity_poly.type
_entity_poly.pdbx_seq_one_letter_code
_entity_poly.pdbx_strand_id
1 'polypeptide(L)'
;MVFSAFFSTLVVILGGAFAYLFWFDGMQALHQLNLLDKAAHFLSFFLLNGIIFGLLRLQQIVLLPGLVAYAALTELGQGLLDFRAAQWHDFYADVAGCLTFTLIYVAFTKLIQQYRMIRKQAVLAALERSNG
;
A
#
# COMPACT_ATOMS: atom_id res chain seq x y z
N MET A 1 14.29 7.01 -3.27
CA MET A 1 13.98 8.42 -3.62
C MET A 1 12.75 8.53 -4.51
N VAL A 2 12.67 7.90 -5.70
CA VAL A 2 11.49 8.06 -6.57
C VAL A 2 10.24 7.36 -6.00
N PHE A 3 10.34 6.10 -5.57
CA PHE A 3 9.20 5.41 -4.98
C PHE A 3 8.73 6.04 -3.65
N SER A 4 9.66 6.56 -2.84
CA SER A 4 9.30 7.24 -1.59
C SER A 4 8.51 8.53 -1.84
N ALA A 5 8.87 9.32 -2.86
CA ALA A 5 8.11 10.52 -3.23
C ALA A 5 6.73 10.17 -3.79
N PHE A 6 6.63 9.12 -4.60
CA PHE A 6 5.35 8.59 -5.08
C PHE A 6 4.45 8.16 -3.91
N PHE A 7 5.00 7.39 -2.97
CA PHE A 7 4.25 6.94 -1.79
C PHE A 7 3.79 8.12 -0.92
N SER A 8 4.66 9.10 -0.64
CA SER A 8 4.26 10.30 0.10
C SER A 8 3.15 11.09 -0.60
N THR A 9 3.19 11.18 -1.93
CA THR A 9 2.12 11.82 -2.70
C THR A 9 0.81 11.05 -2.58
N LEU A 10 0.86 9.72 -2.65
CA LEU A 10 -0.30 8.87 -2.46
C LEU A 10 -0.91 9.05 -1.06
N VAL A 11 -0.09 9.12 -0.02
CA VAL A 11 -0.55 9.39 1.36
C VAL A 11 -1.25 10.73 1.47
N VAL A 12 -0.73 11.79 0.83
CA VAL A 12 -1.36 13.11 0.82
C VAL A 12 -2.72 13.07 0.10
N ILE A 13 -2.80 12.38 -1.03
CA ILE A 13 -4.08 12.20 -1.77
C ILE A 13 -5.10 11.45 -0.92
N LEU A 14 -4.68 10.34 -0.28
CA LEU A 14 -5.55 9.55 0.60
C LEU A 14 -6.03 10.36 1.81
N GLY A 15 -5.15 11.16 2.42
CA GLY A 15 -5.50 12.08 3.50
C GLY A 15 -6.48 13.16 3.05
N GLY A 16 -6.28 13.74 1.87
CA GLY A 16 -7.22 14.70 1.27
C GLY A 16 -8.59 14.09 0.98
N ALA A 17 -8.63 12.86 0.43
CA ALA A 17 -9.87 12.13 0.20
C ALA A 17 -10.60 11.83 1.51
N PHE A 18 -9.88 11.43 2.56
CA PHE A 18 -10.45 11.21 3.88
C PHE A 18 -11.04 12.50 4.48
N ALA A 19 -10.30 13.61 4.40
CA ALA A 19 -10.79 14.92 4.84
C ALA A 19 -12.05 15.37 4.08
N TYR A 20 -12.10 15.12 2.78
CA TYR A 20 -13.29 15.38 1.96
C TYR A 20 -14.49 14.54 2.40
N LEU A 21 -14.30 13.23 2.59
CA LEU A 21 -15.37 12.33 3.06
C LEU A 21 -15.89 12.72 4.46
N PHE A 22 -15.01 13.22 5.31
CA PHE A 22 -15.37 13.71 6.64
C PHE A 22 -16.19 15.01 6.56
N TRP A 23 -15.87 15.90 5.62
CA TRP A 23 -16.54 17.19 5.46
C TRP A 23 -17.97 17.09 4.87
N PHE A 24 -18.24 16.07 4.05
CA PHE A 24 -19.50 15.92 3.30
C PHE A 24 -20.35 14.70 3.74
N ASP A 25 -20.32 14.33 5.02
CA ASP A 25 -21.08 13.21 5.60
C ASP A 25 -20.85 11.82 4.94
N GLY A 26 -19.85 11.69 4.06
CA GLY A 26 -19.51 10.45 3.38
C GLY A 26 -19.10 9.33 4.34
N MET A 27 -18.55 9.70 5.50
CA MET A 27 -18.27 8.77 6.60
C MET A 27 -19.54 8.12 7.15
N GLN A 28 -20.65 8.87 7.21
CA GLN A 28 -21.94 8.36 7.68
C GLN A 28 -22.52 7.36 6.67
N ALA A 29 -22.40 7.64 5.37
CA ALA A 29 -22.78 6.72 4.30
C ALA A 29 -21.95 5.42 4.33
N LEU A 30 -20.63 5.51 4.52
CA LEU A 30 -19.76 4.32 4.66
C LEU A 30 -20.08 3.48 5.90
N HIS A 31 -20.45 4.15 6.99
CA HIS A 31 -20.88 3.49 8.22
C HIS A 31 -22.20 2.72 8.02
N GLN A 32 -23.19 3.34 7.37
CA GLN A 32 -24.48 2.69 7.07
C GLN A 32 -24.34 1.44 6.19
N LEU A 33 -23.29 1.40 5.35
CA LEU A 33 -22.98 0.25 4.49
C LEU A 33 -22.15 -0.84 5.20
N ASN A 34 -21.79 -0.69 6.48
CA ASN A 34 -20.84 -1.56 7.19
C ASN A 34 -19.50 -1.75 6.44
N LEU A 35 -19.12 -0.76 5.63
CA LEU A 35 -17.87 -0.78 4.87
C LEU A 35 -16.75 -0.02 5.57
N LEU A 36 -17.11 0.88 6.49
CA LEU A 36 -16.16 1.75 7.16
C LEU A 36 -15.07 0.95 7.91
N ASP A 37 -15.48 -0.08 8.64
CA ASP A 37 -14.56 -0.91 9.43
C ASP A 37 -13.56 -1.67 8.54
N LYS A 38 -14.08 -2.33 7.49
CA LYS A 38 -13.25 -3.06 6.51
C LYS A 38 -12.33 -2.15 5.72
N ALA A 39 -12.82 -0.96 5.34
CA ALA A 39 -12.03 0.04 4.64
C ALA A 39 -10.91 0.59 5.54
N ALA A 40 -11.19 0.78 6.84
CA ALA A 40 -10.20 1.20 7.81
C ALA A 40 -9.11 0.13 8.02
N HIS A 41 -9.48 -1.15 8.15
CA HIS A 41 -8.56 -2.28 8.21
C HIS A 41 -7.64 -2.35 6.98
N PHE A 42 -8.25 -2.35 5.79
CA PHE A 42 -7.53 -2.33 4.52
C PHE A 42 -6.56 -1.15 4.42
N LEU A 43 -7.05 0.08 4.66
CA LEU A 43 -6.25 1.29 4.52
C LEU A 43 -5.12 1.35 5.55
N SER A 44 -5.39 0.89 6.78
CA SER A 44 -4.40 0.87 7.87
C SER A 44 -3.24 -0.05 7.53
N PHE A 45 -3.50 -1.28 7.08
CA PHE A 45 -2.42 -2.21 6.71
C PHE A 45 -1.72 -1.84 5.40
N PHE A 46 -2.44 -1.21 4.45
CA PHE A 46 -1.83 -0.61 3.27
C PHE A 46 -0.79 0.46 3.65
N LEU A 47 -1.18 1.41 4.50
CA LEU A 47 -0.31 2.49 4.97
C LEU A 47 0.81 1.95 5.86
N LEU A 48 0.51 1.02 6.76
CA LEU A 48 1.50 0.39 7.65
C LEU A 48 2.60 -0.31 6.84
N ASN A 49 2.23 -1.08 5.80
CA ASN A 49 3.21 -1.71 4.92
C ASN A 49 4.11 -0.66 4.27
N GLY A 50 3.52 0.41 3.71
CA GLY A 50 4.31 1.47 3.09
C GLY A 50 5.20 2.26 4.05
N ILE A 51 4.72 2.52 5.27
CA ILE A 51 5.48 3.20 6.32
C ILE A 51 6.66 2.32 6.75
N ILE A 52 6.44 1.04 7.09
CA ILE A 52 7.52 0.14 7.52
C ILE A 52 8.51 -0.08 6.37
N PHE A 53 8.03 -0.26 5.14
CA PHE A 53 8.88 -0.36 3.96
C PHE A 53 9.74 0.89 3.77
N GLY A 54 9.17 2.08 3.94
CA GLY A 54 9.88 3.35 3.81
C GLY A 54 10.91 3.60 4.91
N LEU A 55 10.55 3.31 6.17
CA LEU A 55 11.37 3.55 7.35
C LEU A 55 12.47 2.51 7.52
N LEU A 56 12.13 1.22 7.49
CA LEU A 56 13.06 0.13 7.76
C LEU A 56 13.76 -0.40 6.50
N ARG A 57 13.30 0.01 5.31
CA ARG A 57 13.86 -0.41 4.01
C ARG A 57 13.94 -1.93 3.83
N LEU A 58 13.04 -2.66 4.50
CA LEU A 58 12.94 -4.11 4.38
C LEU A 58 12.46 -4.49 2.98
N GLN A 59 12.93 -5.63 2.48
CA GLN A 59 12.42 -6.15 1.22
C GLN A 59 10.98 -6.65 1.40
N GLN A 60 10.12 -6.38 0.41
CA GLN A 60 8.72 -6.82 0.44
C GLN A 60 8.55 -8.34 0.62
N ILE A 61 9.52 -9.14 0.17
CA ILE A 61 9.51 -10.59 0.36
C ILE A 61 9.61 -11.02 1.84
N VAL A 62 10.20 -10.18 2.68
CA VAL A 62 10.30 -10.39 4.13
C VAL A 62 9.17 -9.66 4.86
N LEU A 63 8.88 -8.43 4.44
CA LEU A 63 7.90 -7.58 5.10
C LEU A 63 6.46 -8.09 4.95
N LEU A 64 6.08 -8.52 3.74
CA LEU A 64 4.73 -9.01 3.47
C LEU A 64 4.33 -10.20 4.36
N PRO A 65 5.08 -11.33 4.41
CA PRO A 65 4.70 -12.44 5.29
C PRO A 65 4.74 -12.05 6.76
N GLY A 66 5.64 -11.15 7.17
CA GLY A 66 5.67 -10.61 8.54
C GLY A 66 4.40 -9.84 8.90
N LEU A 67 3.91 -9.00 7.99
CA LEU A 67 2.66 -8.25 8.19
C LEU A 67 1.42 -9.14 8.16
N VAL A 68 1.40 -10.17 7.31
CA VAL A 68 0.32 -11.17 7.30
C VAL A 68 0.30 -11.95 8.62
N ALA A 69 1.47 -12.35 9.13
CA ALA A 69 1.57 -13.00 10.43
C ALA A 69 1.12 -12.07 11.56
N TYR A 70 1.50 -10.79 11.50
CA TYR A 70 1.05 -9.77 12.45
C TYR A 70 -0.48 -9.61 12.43
N ALA A 71 -1.11 -9.53 11.25
CA ALA A 71 -2.57 -9.46 11.10
C ALA A 71 -3.27 -10.70 11.68
N ALA A 72 -2.72 -11.89 11.45
CA ALA A 72 -3.26 -13.12 12.04
C ALA A 72 -3.14 -13.12 13.57
N LEU A 73 -2.03 -12.63 14.12
CA LEU A 73 -1.84 -12.51 15.56
C LEU A 73 -2.78 -11.48 16.19
N THR A 74 -3.09 -10.38 15.51
CA THR A 74 -4.07 -9.40 16.02
C THR A 74 -5.47 -9.98 16.06
N GLU A 75 -5.87 -10.75 15.04
CA GLU A 75 -7.16 -11.44 15.00
C GLU A 75 -7.29 -12.50 16.10
N LEU A 76 -6.25 -13.32 16.28
CA LEU A 76 -6.18 -14.29 17.36
C LEU A 76 -6.20 -13.61 18.74
N GLY A 77 -5.46 -12.51 18.90
CA GLY A 77 -5.45 -11.73 20.13
C GLY A 77 -6.82 -11.16 20.48
N GLN A 78 -7.55 -10.64 19.48
CA GLN A 78 -8.92 -10.15 19.67
C GLN A 78 -9.86 -11.27 20.11
N GLY A 79 -9.77 -12.45 19.48
CA GLY A 79 -10.57 -13.62 19.86
C GLY A 79 -10.24 -14.22 21.23
N LEU A 80 -8.99 -14.09 21.70
CA LEU A 80 -8.56 -14.59 23.01
C LEU A 80 -8.91 -13.65 24.18
N LEU A 81 -9.02 -12.35 23.91
CA LEU A 81 -9.22 -11.34 24.95
C LEU A 81 -10.69 -10.98 25.18
N ASP A 82 -11.63 -11.63 24.48
CA ASP A 82 -13.09 -11.43 24.55
C ASP A 82 -13.57 -9.96 24.41
N PHE A 83 -12.70 -9.05 24.00
CA PHE A 83 -13.04 -7.64 23.76
C PHE A 83 -13.88 -7.46 22.49
N ARG A 84 -13.73 -8.36 21.51
CA ARG A 84 -14.48 -8.39 20.26
C ARG A 84 -14.42 -9.81 19.69
N ALA A 85 -15.53 -10.32 19.14
CA ALA A 85 -15.52 -11.58 18.42
C ALA A 85 -14.57 -11.49 17.22
N ALA A 86 -13.72 -12.50 17.04
CA ALA A 86 -12.84 -12.59 15.87
C ALA A 86 -13.69 -12.56 14.59
N GLN A 87 -13.44 -11.57 13.74
CA GLN A 87 -14.02 -11.41 12.42
C GLN A 87 -12.94 -11.66 11.37
N TRP A 88 -12.85 -12.90 10.89
CA TRP A 88 -11.91 -13.28 9.81
C TRP A 88 -11.99 -12.39 8.55
N HIS A 89 -13.09 -11.67 8.35
CA HIS A 89 -13.22 -10.67 7.30
C HIS A 89 -12.27 -9.47 7.46
N ASP A 90 -11.97 -9.07 8.70
CA ASP A 90 -11.05 -7.98 9.02
C ASP A 90 -9.61 -8.40 8.72
N PHE A 91 -9.24 -9.64 9.09
CA PHE A 91 -7.99 -10.26 8.66
C PHE A 91 -7.82 -10.27 7.13
N TYR A 92 -8.86 -10.63 6.36
CA TYR A 92 -8.77 -10.59 4.89
C TYR A 92 -8.60 -9.16 4.36
N ALA A 93 -9.22 -8.16 5.00
CA ALA A 93 -9.03 -6.76 4.63
C ALA A 93 -7.58 -6.29 4.91
N ASP A 94 -7.00 -6.70 6.03
CA ASP A 94 -5.60 -6.41 6.38
C ASP A 94 -4.62 -7.00 5.37
N VAL A 95 -4.81 -8.27 5.02
CA VAL A 95 -4.01 -8.98 3.99
C VAL A 95 -4.16 -8.31 2.63
N ALA A 96 -5.40 -7.95 2.24
CA ALA A 96 -5.65 -7.24 0.99
C ALA A 96 -4.91 -5.90 0.94
N GLY A 97 -4.91 -5.12 2.03
CA GLY A 97 -4.16 -3.87 2.14
C GLY A 97 -2.66 -4.07 1.89
N CYS A 98 -2.06 -5.08 2.52
CA CYS A 98 -0.65 -5.41 2.35
C CYS A 98 -0.31 -5.83 0.91
N LEU A 99 -1.16 -6.67 0.32
CA LEU A 99 -0.99 -7.16 -1.05
C LEU A 99 -1.12 -6.02 -2.07
N THR A 100 -2.12 -5.15 -1.92
CA THR A 100 -2.30 -4.00 -2.81
C THR A 100 -1.08 -3.09 -2.77
N PHE A 101 -0.52 -2.79 -1.59
CA PHE A 101 0.72 -2.03 -1.50
C PHE A 101 1.87 -2.71 -2.26
N THR A 102 2.05 -4.01 -2.02
CA THR A 102 3.12 -4.80 -2.65
C THR A 102 3.00 -4.79 -4.17
N LEU A 103 1.79 -4.97 -4.70
CA LEU A 103 1.52 -4.95 -6.14
C LEU A 103 1.81 -3.58 -6.75
N ILE A 104 1.38 -2.49 -6.12
CA ILE A 104 1.66 -1.12 -6.57
C ILE A 104 3.18 -0.88 -6.59
N TYR A 105 3.89 -1.29 -5.53
CA TYR A 105 5.35 -1.18 -5.47
C TYR A 105 6.05 -1.93 -6.61
N VAL A 106 5.67 -3.19 -6.83
CA VAL A 106 6.27 -4.03 -7.89
C VAL A 106 5.95 -3.47 -9.28
N ALA A 107 4.71 -3.05 -9.54
CA ALA A 107 4.31 -2.46 -10.81
C ALA A 107 5.08 -1.16 -11.10
N PHE A 108 5.16 -0.27 -10.11
CA PHE A 108 5.86 1.01 -10.24
C PHE A 108 7.36 0.84 -10.47
N THR A 109 8.00 -0.07 -9.73
CA THR A 109 9.43 -0.35 -9.90
C THR A 109 9.75 -0.93 -11.27
N LYS A 110 8.93 -1.88 -11.77
CA LYS A 110 9.06 -2.42 -13.13
C LYS A 110 8.87 -1.35 -14.20
N LEU A 111 7.88 -0.46 -14.06
CA LEU A 111 7.63 0.63 -15.01
C LEU A 111 8.83 1.58 -15.11
N ILE A 112 9.40 1.97 -13.97
CA ILE A 112 10.61 2.82 -13.94
C ILE A 112 11.80 2.11 -14.59
N GLN A 113 11.98 0.82 -14.33
CA GLN A 113 13.06 0.05 -14.95
C GLN A 113 12.91 0.03 -16.47
N GLN A 114 11.71 -0.24 -16.99
CA GLN A 114 11.42 -0.22 -18.43
C GLN A 114 11.72 1.15 -19.06
N TYR A 115 11.24 2.24 -18.45
CA TYR A 115 11.51 3.59 -18.94
C TYR A 115 13.01 3.91 -19.02
N ARG A 116 13.77 3.53 -17.98
CA ARG A 116 15.23 3.73 -17.96
C ARG A 116 15.95 2.94 -19.05
N MET A 117 15.51 1.72 -19.34
CA MET A 117 16.09 0.89 -20.40
C MET A 117 15.86 1.49 -21.79
N ILE A 118 14.62 1.90 -22.09
CA ILE A 118 14.27 2.54 -23.37
C ILE A 118 15.09 3.82 -23.57
N ARG A 119 15.18 4.67 -22.54
CA ARG A 119 15.97 5.91 -22.61
C ARG A 119 17.45 5.64 -22.88
N LYS A 120 18.03 4.62 -22.22
CA LYS A 120 19.44 4.25 -22.43
C LYS A 120 19.69 3.80 -23.87
N GLN A 121 18.80 2.99 -24.44
CA GLN A 121 18.89 2.53 -25.84
C GLN A 121 18.80 3.70 -26.83
N ALA A 122 17.87 4.65 -26.59
CA ALA A 122 17.73 5.82 -27.45
C ALA A 122 18.99 6.71 -27.46
N VAL A 123 19.64 6.89 -26.30
CA VAL A 123 20.89 7.65 -26.20
C VAL A 123 22.04 6.95 -26.91
N LEU A 124 22.18 5.62 -26.75
CA LEU A 124 23.21 4.85 -27.43
C LEU A 124 23.07 4.90 -28.96
N ALA A 125 21.85 4.73 -29.47
CA ALA A 125 21.56 4.83 -30.90
C ALA A 125 21.85 6.24 -31.46
N ALA A 126 21.63 7.29 -30.67
CA ALA A 126 21.96 8.67 -31.08
C ALA A 126 23.48 8.90 -31.13
N LEU A 127 24.24 8.33 -30.20
CA LEU A 127 25.71 8.42 -30.19
C LEU A 127 26.34 7.64 -31.35
N GLU A 128 25.83 6.46 -31.66
CA GLU A 128 26.28 5.68 -32.82
C GLU A 128 26.07 6.45 -34.14
N ARG A 129 24.93 7.13 -34.29
CA ARG A 129 24.66 8.00 -35.46
C ARG A 129 25.52 9.26 -35.53
N SER A 130 26.07 9.71 -34.40
CA SER A 130 26.95 10.89 -34.33
C SER A 130 28.40 10.55 -34.67
N ASN A 131 28.79 9.28 -34.54
CA ASN A 131 30.18 8.84 -34.66
C ASN A 131 30.49 8.14 -35.99
N GLY A 132 29.48 7.83 -36.81
CA GLY A 132 29.60 7.29 -38.16
C GLY A 132 29.25 8.32 -39.21
#